data_AF-A0A354BMY9-F1
#
_entry.id   AF-A0A354BMY9-F1
#
_cell.length_a   1.000
_cell.length_b   1.000
_cell.length_c   1.000
_cell.angle_alpha   90.00
_cell.angle_beta   90.00
_cell.angle_gamma   90.00
#
_symmetry.space_group_name_H-M   'P 1'
#
loop_
_entity.id
_entity.type
_entity.pdbx_description
1 polymer ?
#
loop_
_entity_poly.entity_id
_entity_poly.type
_entity_poly.pdbx_seq_one_letter_code
_entity_poly.pdbx_strand_id
1 'polypeptide(L)'
;MLPESSFSAAPLSEELPRDADWEDLIDIRLRPLSDLTEEQKAAVRLEYGFTEDVLSFQVRRSMEFYIERRWGLNRPGARLERC
;
A
#
# COMPACT_ATOMS: atom_id res chain seq x y z
N MET A 1 25.66 -8.77 18.89
CA MET A 1 26.40 -8.19 17.75
C MET A 1 25.74 -8.67 16.48
N LEU A 2 25.57 -7.81 15.47
CA LEU A 2 25.15 -8.25 14.14
C LEU A 2 26.31 -9.04 13.49
N PRO A 3 26.02 -10.06 12.66
CA PRO A 3 27.08 -10.79 11.96
C PRO A 3 27.84 -9.86 11.03
N GLU A 4 29.17 -9.98 11.00
CA GLU A 4 30.00 -9.25 10.06
C GLU A 4 29.81 -9.78 8.63
N SER A 5 29.61 -8.87 7.68
CA SER A 5 29.50 -9.21 6.25
C SER A 5 30.88 -9.62 5.71
N SER A 6 30.95 -10.75 5.01
CA SER A 6 32.18 -11.21 4.32
C SER A 6 32.38 -10.58 2.94
N PHE A 7 31.45 -9.74 2.48
CA PHE A 7 31.54 -9.06 1.19
C PHE A 7 32.48 -7.86 1.26
N SER A 8 33.33 -7.72 0.24
CA SER A 8 34.15 -6.52 0.05
C SER A 8 33.25 -5.33 -0.27
N ALA A 9 33.31 -4.28 0.55
CA ALA A 9 32.62 -3.02 0.32
C ALA A 9 33.56 -2.03 -0.37
N ALA A 10 33.09 -1.40 -1.45
CA ALA A 10 33.78 -0.27 -2.05
C ALA A 10 33.31 1.02 -1.37
N PRO A 11 34.22 1.98 -1.09
CA PRO A 11 33.81 3.29 -0.61
C PRO A 11 32.99 4.01 -1.68
N LEU A 12 31.92 4.68 -1.26
CA LEU A 12 31.17 5.57 -2.13
C LEU A 12 32.02 6.80 -2.43
N SER A 13 32.14 7.18 -3.71
CA SER A 13 32.86 8.38 -4.13
C SER A 13 32.07 9.66 -3.85
N GLU A 14 30.74 9.55 -3.80
CA GLU A 14 29.80 10.64 -3.59
C GLU A 14 28.63 10.15 -2.72
N GLU A 15 27.94 11.09 -2.05
CA GLU A 15 26.73 10.76 -1.30
C GLU A 15 25.62 10.33 -2.26
N LEU A 16 24.95 9.23 -1.93
CA LEU A 16 23.85 8.74 -2.76
C LEU A 16 22.67 9.72 -2.67
N PRO A 17 21.96 9.96 -3.78
CA PRO A 17 20.75 10.74 -3.73
C PRO A 17 19.71 10.04 -2.86
N ARG A 18 18.93 10.85 -2.15
CA ARG A 18 17.80 10.38 -1.35
C ARG A 18 16.75 9.71 -2.25
N ASP A 19 16.26 8.55 -1.86
CA ASP A 19 15.16 7.87 -2.55
C ASP A 19 13.85 8.19 -1.81
N ALA A 20 13.22 9.30 -2.18
CA ALA A 20 11.97 9.71 -1.53
C ALA A 20 10.83 8.70 -1.73
N ASP A 21 10.79 7.97 -2.85
CA ASP A 21 9.73 7.01 -3.11
C ASP A 21 9.88 5.75 -2.23
N TRP A 22 11.13 5.36 -1.96
CA TRP A 22 11.40 4.31 -0.99
C TRP A 22 11.23 4.80 0.45
N GLU A 23 11.81 5.95 0.79
CA GLU A 23 11.89 6.44 2.16
C GLU A 23 10.57 6.98 2.71
N ASP A 24 9.75 7.65 1.89
CA ASP A 24 8.50 8.25 2.35
C ASP A 24 7.40 7.19 2.52
N LEU A 25 6.64 7.32 3.61
CA LEU A 25 5.38 6.62 3.81
C LEU A 25 4.21 7.49 3.34
N ILE A 26 3.21 6.85 2.75
CA ILE A 26 1.93 7.46 2.40
C ILE A 26 0.78 6.69 3.07
N ASP A 27 -0.30 7.40 3.37
CA ASP A 27 -1.54 6.79 3.85
C ASP A 27 -2.40 6.33 2.67
N ILE A 28 -2.76 5.05 2.66
CA ILE A 28 -3.77 4.48 1.77
C ILE A 28 -5.06 4.41 2.56
N ARG A 29 -6.13 4.99 2.02
CA ARG A 29 -7.48 4.95 2.58
C ARG A 29 -8.43 4.38 1.54
N LEU A 30 -9.14 3.32 1.92
CA LEU A 30 -10.07 2.63 1.04
C LEU A 30 -11.42 2.40 1.70
N ARG A 31 -12.43 2.38 0.86
CA ARG A 31 -13.80 1.99 1.22
C ARG A 31 -14.37 1.03 0.18
N PRO A 32 -15.42 0.26 0.51
CA PRO A 32 -16.23 -0.40 -0.51
C PRO A 32 -16.71 0.60 -1.57
N LEU A 33 -16.87 0.15 -2.82
CA LEU A 33 -17.42 0.99 -3.89
C LEU A 33 -18.72 1.67 -3.46
N SER A 34 -18.85 2.96 -3.79
CA SER A 34 -19.99 3.78 -3.36
C SER A 34 -21.34 3.27 -3.88
N ASP A 35 -21.34 2.72 -5.10
CA ASP A 35 -22.53 2.27 -5.82
C ASP A 35 -23.04 0.88 -5.37
N LEU A 36 -22.37 0.24 -4.43
CA LEU A 36 -22.82 -1.04 -3.84
C LEU A 36 -23.99 -0.83 -2.88
N THR A 37 -24.86 -1.83 -2.75
CA THR A 37 -25.88 -1.85 -1.68
C THR A 37 -25.21 -2.02 -0.32
N GLU A 38 -25.90 -1.69 0.77
CA GLU A 38 -25.34 -1.81 2.11
C GLU A 38 -24.99 -3.26 2.47
N GLU A 39 -25.75 -4.25 2.00
CA GLU A 39 -25.45 -5.67 2.17
C GLU A 39 -24.16 -6.05 1.42
N GLN A 40 -23.97 -5.53 0.21
CA GLN A 40 -22.76 -5.75 -0.57
C GLN A 40 -21.55 -5.09 0.09
N LYS A 41 -21.69 -3.86 0.60
CA LYS A 41 -20.64 -3.17 1.35
C LYS A 41 -20.27 -3.94 2.62
N ALA A 42 -21.25 -4.48 3.34
CA ALA A 42 -21.00 -5.31 4.53
C ALA A 42 -20.20 -6.59 4.18
N ALA A 43 -20.55 -7.26 3.08
CA ALA A 43 -19.79 -8.41 2.60
C ALA A 43 -18.34 -8.05 2.21
N VAL A 44 -18.14 -6.92 1.51
CA VAL A 44 -16.80 -6.43 1.15
C VAL A 44 -15.98 -6.10 2.41
N ARG A 45 -16.57 -5.44 3.41
CA ARG A 45 -15.88 -5.13 4.67
C ARG A 45 -15.39 -6.40 5.37
N LEU A 46 -16.21 -7.45 5.40
CA LEU A 46 -15.84 -8.76 5.93
C LEU A 46 -14.70 -9.42 5.13
N GLU A 47 -14.82 -9.46 3.80
CA GLU A 47 -13.83 -10.08 2.90
C GLU A 47 -12.44 -9.45 3.03
N TYR A 48 -12.39 -8.13 3.18
CA TYR A 48 -11.15 -7.36 3.24
C TYR A 48 -10.69 -7.03 4.67
N GLY A 49 -11.39 -7.53 5.69
CA GLY A 49 -10.98 -7.39 7.09
C GLY A 49 -11.05 -5.95 7.63
N PHE A 50 -12.05 -5.18 7.21
CA PHE A 50 -12.29 -3.84 7.75
C PHE A 50 -12.65 -3.93 9.24
N THR A 51 -11.93 -3.18 10.08
CA THR A 51 -12.25 -2.99 11.50
C THR A 51 -13.05 -1.71 11.76
N GLU A 52 -13.07 -0.81 10.78
CA GLU A 52 -13.77 0.48 10.79
C GLU A 52 -14.46 0.69 9.43
N ASP A 53 -15.08 1.86 9.22
CA ASP A 53 -15.73 2.17 7.94
C ASP A 53 -14.74 2.30 6.77
N VAL A 54 -13.48 2.66 7.07
CA VAL A 54 -12.41 2.87 6.10
C VAL A 54 -11.23 1.99 6.46
N LEU A 55 -10.72 1.25 5.48
CA LEU A 55 -9.47 0.51 5.60
C LEU A 55 -8.31 1.49 5.37
N SER A 56 -7.56 1.78 6.43
CA SER A 56 -6.44 2.73 6.41
C SER A 56 -5.14 2.06 6.81
N PHE A 57 -4.07 2.27 6.05
CA PHE A 57 -2.73 1.74 6.36
C PHE A 57 -1.64 2.53 5.63
N GLN A 58 -0.42 2.46 6.17
CA GLN A 58 0.74 3.11 5.58
C GLN A 58 1.56 2.15 4.71
N VAL A 59 2.02 2.66 3.58
CA VAL A 59 2.98 1.96 2.71
C VAL A 59 4.06 2.91 2.25
N ARG A 60 5.21 2.37 1.82
CA ARG A 60 6.20 3.18 1.08
C ARG A 60 5.56 3.72 -0.18
N ARG A 61 5.84 4.97 -0.56
CA ARG A 61 5.29 5.58 -1.77
C ARG A 61 5.53 4.72 -3.02
N SER A 62 6.73 4.14 -3.14
CA SER A 62 7.12 3.18 -4.18
C SER A 62 6.20 1.95 -4.29
N MET A 63 5.49 1.59 -3.22
CA MET A 63 4.56 0.45 -3.19
C MET A 63 3.12 0.82 -3.55
N GLU A 64 2.77 2.10 -3.67
CA GLU A 64 1.40 2.55 -3.94
C GLU A 64 0.81 1.84 -5.16
N PHE A 65 1.53 1.87 -6.27
CA PHE A 65 1.13 1.25 -7.53
C PHE A 65 0.84 -0.26 -7.39
N TYR A 66 1.62 -0.96 -6.55
CA TYR A 66 1.42 -2.38 -6.33
C TYR A 66 0.11 -2.66 -5.58
N ILE A 67 -0.23 -1.84 -4.60
CA ILE A 67 -1.50 -1.93 -3.86
C ILE A 67 -2.69 -1.73 -4.80
N GLU A 68 -2.65 -0.70 -5.65
CA GLU A 68 -3.74 -0.42 -6.59
C GLU A 68 -3.98 -1.58 -7.55
N ARG A 69 -2.90 -2.18 -8.07
CA ARG A 69 -3.00 -3.36 -8.92
C ARG A 69 -3.46 -4.60 -8.17
N ARG A 70 -2.96 -4.84 -6.96
CA ARG A 70 -3.26 -6.04 -6.16
C ARG A 70 -4.74 -6.13 -5.79
N TRP A 71 -5.39 -4.99 -5.59
CA TRP A 71 -6.82 -4.90 -5.29
C TRP A 71 -7.68 -4.45 -6.48
N GLY A 72 -7.07 -4.31 -7.65
CA GLY A 72 -7.78 -4.00 -8.89
C GLY A 72 -8.53 -2.67 -8.82
N LEU A 73 -8.01 -1.69 -8.08
CA LEU A 73 -8.61 -0.36 -8.01
C LEU A 73 -8.74 0.21 -9.43
N ASN A 74 -9.83 0.93 -9.71
CA ASN A 74 -10.11 1.53 -11.02
C ASN A 74 -10.24 0.53 -12.19
N ARG A 75 -10.63 -0.72 -11.93
CA ARG A 75 -10.88 -1.74 -12.96
C ARG A 75 -12.33 -2.22 -12.92
N PRO A 76 -12.87 -2.73 -14.04
CA PRO A 76 -14.15 -3.43 -14.04
C PRO A 76 -14.14 -4.57 -13.00
N GLY A 77 -15.15 -4.59 -12.13
CA GLY A 77 -15.25 -5.57 -11.04
C GLY A 77 -14.43 -5.24 -9.79
N ALA A 78 -13.86 -4.03 -9.70
CA ALA A 78 -13.33 -3.52 -8.43
C ALA A 78 -14.40 -3.61 -7.34
N ARG A 79 -13.98 -3.88 -6.10
CA ARG A 79 -14.87 -3.86 -4.92
C ARG A 79 -14.56 -2.71 -3.97
N LEU A 80 -13.42 -2.05 -4.18
CA LEU A 80 -12.88 -0.98 -3.36
C LEU A 80 -12.59 0.27 -4.20
N GLU A 81 -12.60 1.42 -3.55
CA GLU A 81 -12.19 2.72 -4.08
C GLU A 81 -11.43 3.54 -3.03
N ARG A 82 -10.67 4.54 -3.50
CA ARG A 82 -9.98 5.54 -2.64
C ARG A 82 -10.99 6.54 -2.06
N CYS A 83 -10.70 7.05 -0.85
CA CYS A 83 -11.54 8.05 -0.16
C CYS A 83 -10.74 9.02 0.73
#